data_AF-A0A0T8ZNF3-F1
#
_entry.id   AF-A0A0T8ZNF3-F1
#
_cell.length_a   1.000
_cell.length_b   1.000
_cell.length_c   1.000
_cell.angle_alpha   90.00
_cell.angle_beta   90.00
_cell.angle_gamma   90.00
#
_symmetry.space_group_name_H-M   'P 1'
#
loop_
_entity.id
_entity.type
_entity.pdbx_description
1 polymer ?
#
loop_
_entity_poly.entity_id
_entity_poly.type
_entity_poly.pdbx_seq_one_letter_code
_entity_poly.pdbx_strand_id
1 'polypeptide(L)'
;MNNKTKKFTLATVLVLSLLGAGTLTSQSVVANDRLVSTQEINGQSYNILNSDVTSTSSGTTLVGIEGTFLTPDKQAILDRINAIRKEAADEGLVTSYVPIKWSTALEKTAFVRAAEASITIDHTRLSSKDIWTSWPAGNFSLSENLAWNYNGFMKAIQQWYDEKADYVKSRNGVSVAGQTGHYKSLIDPKLTYMGLAAFENPVTQNGWITVAQSFGTASGGSEELAGSYGKAIQYTEANSSQIQTFATKANLFDKDLKAIRTHKTKNENTNSNQKNEFNHSQYFGSWIQSNGRWWFKHNDGSYTSNGWEKINRTWYRFDNSGWMQTGWVKDGSWYYLDGSGAMKTSWVKDNGSWYYLQDSGAMKTGWMKVSGKWYYAYSSGALAINTTTPDGYRVNYNGEWVG
;
A
#
# COMPACT_ATOMS: atom_id res chain seq x y z
N MET A 1 -50.30 -49.01 -41.82
CA MET A 1 -51.51 -48.19 -41.64
C MET A 1 -51.76 -47.98 -40.15
N ASN A 2 -52.15 -46.74 -39.80
CA ASN A 2 -52.74 -46.25 -38.55
C ASN A 2 -51.86 -45.98 -37.30
N ASN A 3 -51.46 -44.70 -37.20
CA ASN A 3 -51.88 -43.71 -36.18
C ASN A 3 -52.07 -44.19 -34.73
N LYS A 4 -51.23 -43.70 -33.82
CA LYS A 4 -51.67 -43.20 -32.51
C LYS A 4 -50.85 -41.99 -32.04
N THR A 5 -51.44 -40.82 -32.19
CA THR A 5 -51.15 -39.58 -31.45
C THR A 5 -51.70 -39.69 -30.03
N LYS A 6 -50.89 -39.40 -28.99
CA LYS A 6 -51.34 -38.87 -27.67
C LYS A 6 -50.16 -38.08 -27.07
N LYS A 7 -50.18 -36.75 -27.09
CA LYS A 7 -50.62 -35.85 -26.00
C LYS A 7 -50.07 -36.27 -24.62
N PHE A 8 -49.12 -35.49 -24.11
CA PHE A 8 -48.79 -35.47 -22.68
C PHE A 8 -49.20 -34.13 -22.08
N THR A 9 -50.06 -34.27 -21.08
CA THR A 9 -50.58 -33.23 -20.18
C THR A 9 -49.57 -32.98 -19.08
N LEU A 10 -49.38 -31.72 -18.71
CA LEU A 10 -48.65 -31.28 -17.53
C LEU A 10 -49.56 -31.43 -16.29
N ALA A 11 -49.13 -32.14 -15.24
CA ALA A 11 -49.58 -31.89 -13.88
C ALA A 11 -48.68 -32.56 -12.83
N THR A 12 -48.24 -31.71 -11.91
CA THR A 12 -47.43 -31.82 -10.70
C THR A 12 -47.89 -32.87 -9.69
N VAL A 13 -46.96 -33.57 -9.00
CA VAL A 13 -47.06 -33.93 -7.57
C VAL A 13 -45.65 -34.02 -6.95
N LEU A 14 -45.41 -33.21 -5.92
CA LEU A 14 -44.30 -33.28 -4.95
C LEU A 14 -44.40 -34.57 -4.11
N VAL A 15 -43.28 -35.20 -3.71
CA VAL A 15 -42.93 -35.50 -2.29
C VAL A 15 -41.42 -35.82 -2.19
N LEU A 16 -40.76 -35.15 -1.25
CA LEU A 16 -39.39 -35.36 -0.76
C LEU A 16 -39.19 -36.76 -0.14
N SER A 17 -38.01 -37.35 -0.33
CA SER A 17 -37.20 -37.86 0.80
C SER A 17 -35.74 -38.10 0.38
N LEU A 18 -34.88 -38.01 1.39
CA LEU A 18 -33.47 -37.65 1.39
C LEU A 18 -32.46 -38.77 1.01
N LEU A 19 -31.31 -38.28 0.54
CA LEU A 19 -29.93 -38.78 0.72
C LEU A 19 -29.46 -40.02 -0.06
N GLY A 20 -28.51 -39.77 -0.96
CA GLY A 20 -27.67 -40.83 -1.54
C GLY A 20 -26.76 -40.32 -2.67
N ALA A 21 -25.70 -39.59 -2.29
CA ALA A 21 -24.43 -39.43 -3.01
C ALA A 21 -24.42 -38.87 -4.46
N GLY A 22 -23.70 -37.75 -4.62
CA GLY A 22 -23.06 -37.41 -5.89
C GLY A 22 -23.69 -36.28 -6.69
N THR A 23 -24.20 -35.23 -6.05
CA THR A 23 -24.43 -33.97 -6.76
C THR A 23 -23.11 -33.21 -6.89
N LEU A 24 -22.59 -33.17 -8.12
CA LEU A 24 -21.80 -32.05 -8.63
C LEU A 24 -22.62 -30.79 -8.39
N THR A 25 -22.43 -30.16 -7.23
CA THR A 25 -22.96 -28.82 -7.02
C THR A 25 -22.15 -27.88 -7.90
N SER A 26 -22.87 -27.15 -8.74
CA SER A 26 -22.36 -25.99 -9.43
C SER A 26 -21.58 -25.15 -8.42
N GLN A 27 -20.25 -25.13 -8.57
CA GLN A 27 -19.43 -24.09 -7.98
C GLN A 27 -19.88 -22.80 -8.64
N SER A 28 -20.86 -22.16 -7.99
CA SER A 28 -21.17 -20.76 -8.16
C SER A 28 -19.85 -20.04 -7.88
N VAL A 29 -19.20 -19.59 -8.96
CA VAL A 29 -17.97 -18.81 -8.88
C VAL A 29 -18.37 -17.48 -8.25
N VAL A 30 -18.15 -17.37 -6.94
CA VAL A 30 -18.48 -16.17 -6.18
C VAL A 30 -17.35 -15.16 -6.35
N ALA A 31 -17.71 -13.99 -6.90
CA ALA A 31 -16.99 -12.73 -7.03
C ALA A 31 -15.46 -12.75 -6.81
N ASN A 32 -14.70 -12.49 -7.88
CA ASN A 32 -13.28 -12.19 -7.75
C ASN A 32 -12.85 -10.99 -8.56
N ASP A 33 -12.16 -10.08 -7.90
CA ASP A 33 -11.41 -9.01 -8.54
C ASP A 33 -10.00 -9.49 -8.75
N ARG A 34 -9.67 -9.68 -10.02
CA ARG A 34 -8.73 -10.69 -10.45
C ARG A 34 -7.34 -10.10 -10.49
N LEU A 35 -6.77 -10.05 -9.30
CA LEU A 35 -5.42 -9.63 -9.03
C LEU A 35 -4.42 -10.46 -9.84
N VAL A 36 -3.95 -9.88 -10.93
CA VAL A 36 -2.59 -10.10 -11.40
C VAL A 36 -1.90 -8.75 -11.19
N SER A 37 -0.85 -8.74 -10.38
CA SER A 37 0.14 -7.68 -10.46
C SER A 37 1.27 -8.29 -11.28
N THR A 38 1.49 -7.80 -12.48
CA THR A 38 2.79 -8.04 -13.13
C THR A 38 3.75 -6.98 -12.67
N GLN A 39 4.91 -7.39 -12.21
CA GLN A 39 6.01 -6.49 -11.99
C GLN A 39 7.00 -6.66 -13.12
N GLU A 40 7.34 -5.55 -13.80
CA GLU A 40 8.46 -5.58 -14.71
C GLU A 40 9.76 -5.61 -13.90
N ILE A 41 10.48 -6.72 -14.02
CA ILE A 41 11.86 -6.85 -13.59
C ILE A 41 12.67 -7.05 -14.87
N ASN A 42 13.56 -6.12 -15.20
CA ASN A 42 14.44 -6.19 -16.37
C ASN A 42 13.69 -6.40 -17.72
N GLY A 43 12.53 -5.74 -17.90
CA GLY A 43 11.70 -5.88 -19.11
C GLY A 43 10.94 -7.22 -19.20
N GLN A 44 10.87 -7.98 -18.10
CA GLN A 44 10.08 -9.20 -17.98
C GLN A 44 9.02 -9.04 -16.88
N SER A 45 7.78 -9.43 -17.20
CA SER A 45 6.63 -9.34 -16.31
C SER A 45 6.52 -10.58 -15.40
N TYR A 46 6.54 -10.37 -14.08
CA TYR A 46 6.39 -11.43 -13.07
C TYR A 46 5.02 -11.33 -12.39
N ASN A 47 4.27 -12.43 -12.38
CA ASN A 47 2.99 -12.50 -11.67
C ASN A 47 3.25 -12.61 -10.15
N ILE A 48 2.88 -11.59 -9.38
CA ILE A 48 3.07 -11.57 -7.92
C ILE A 48 1.77 -11.93 -7.18
N LEU A 49 0.65 -11.80 -7.87
CA LEU A 49 -0.66 -12.09 -7.33
C LEU A 49 -1.41 -12.97 -8.33
N ASN A 50 -2.09 -14.00 -7.83
CA ASN A 50 -2.80 -14.99 -8.63
C ASN A 50 -4.29 -14.71 -8.60
N SER A 51 -4.96 -14.77 -9.75
CA SER A 51 -6.42 -14.75 -9.82
C SER A 51 -7.02 -16.12 -9.46
N ASP A 52 -8.24 -16.17 -8.93
CA ASP A 52 -8.95 -17.42 -8.58
C ASP A 52 -9.67 -18.03 -9.79
N VAL A 53 -9.50 -17.47 -10.98
CA VAL A 53 -10.30 -17.79 -12.19
C VAL A 53 -9.58 -17.53 -13.50
N THR A 54 -9.82 -18.42 -14.45
CA THR A 54 -8.99 -18.52 -15.64
C THR A 54 -9.53 -17.81 -16.89
N SER A 55 -10.75 -17.28 -16.87
CA SER A 55 -11.44 -16.70 -18.03
C SER A 55 -12.39 -15.56 -17.65
N THR A 56 -12.44 -14.47 -18.42
CA THR A 56 -13.23 -13.26 -18.11
C THR A 56 -14.73 -13.52 -17.98
N SER A 57 -15.42 -12.66 -17.23
CA SER A 57 -16.89 -12.63 -17.17
C SER A 57 -17.48 -12.25 -18.54
N SER A 58 -18.66 -12.79 -18.88
CA SER A 58 -19.38 -12.42 -20.11
C SER A 58 -19.64 -10.91 -20.19
N GLY A 59 -19.41 -10.29 -21.35
CA GLY A 59 -19.57 -8.85 -21.56
C GLY A 59 -18.47 -7.98 -20.93
N THR A 60 -17.38 -8.58 -20.46
CA THR A 60 -16.22 -7.86 -19.91
C THR A 60 -14.95 -8.13 -20.71
N THR A 61 -14.07 -7.14 -20.74
CA THR A 61 -12.73 -7.20 -21.31
C THR A 61 -11.70 -7.05 -20.21
N LEU A 62 -10.53 -7.65 -20.40
CA LEU A 62 -9.44 -7.51 -19.46
C LEU A 62 -8.67 -6.21 -19.71
N VAL A 63 -8.39 -5.50 -18.63
CA VAL A 63 -7.70 -4.21 -18.62
C VAL A 63 -6.55 -4.29 -17.65
N GLY A 64 -5.38 -3.78 -18.03
CA GLY A 64 -4.23 -3.62 -17.15
C GLY A 64 -3.99 -2.14 -16.87
N ILE A 65 -3.99 -1.78 -15.60
CA ILE A 65 -3.74 -0.43 -15.12
C ILE A 65 -2.29 -0.38 -14.67
N GLU A 66 -1.45 0.28 -15.45
CA GLU A 66 -0.03 0.44 -15.14
C GLU A 66 0.19 1.57 -14.13
N GLY A 67 1.04 1.33 -13.14
CA GLY A 67 1.41 2.34 -12.15
C GLY A 67 2.35 1.81 -11.08
N THR A 68 2.43 2.50 -9.96
CA THR A 68 3.32 2.16 -8.85
C THR A 68 2.53 2.07 -7.54
N PHE A 69 2.57 0.91 -6.88
CA PHE A 69 2.07 0.77 -5.51
C PHE A 69 3.11 1.27 -4.51
N LEU A 70 2.72 2.17 -3.61
CA LEU A 70 3.60 2.66 -2.56
C LEU A 70 3.65 1.67 -1.39
N THR A 71 4.83 1.50 -0.80
CA THR A 71 4.99 0.70 0.42
C THR A 71 4.43 1.46 1.64
N PRO A 72 3.48 0.89 2.40
CA PRO A 72 2.94 1.52 3.60
C PRO A 72 3.90 1.40 4.79
N ASP A 73 3.98 2.45 5.60
CA ASP A 73 4.48 2.35 6.98
C ASP A 73 3.32 1.83 7.86
N LYS A 74 3.20 0.51 7.94
CA LYS A 74 2.08 -0.19 8.62
C LYS A 74 1.87 0.34 10.04
N GLN A 75 2.96 0.52 10.79
CA GLN A 75 2.89 0.91 12.19
C GLN A 75 2.42 2.36 12.34
N ALA A 76 3.03 3.30 11.60
CA ALA A 76 2.62 4.71 11.66
C ALA A 76 1.16 4.92 11.25
N ILE A 77 0.68 4.16 10.24
CA ILE A 77 -0.71 4.18 9.80
C ILE A 77 -1.65 3.68 10.89
N LEU A 78 -1.37 2.51 11.48
CA LEU A 78 -2.18 1.94 12.55
C LEU A 78 -2.20 2.86 13.78
N ASP A 79 -1.04 3.41 14.18
CA ASP A 79 -0.92 4.33 15.30
C ASP A 79 -1.79 5.58 15.09
N ARG A 80 -1.74 6.17 13.90
CA ARG A 80 -2.55 7.37 13.60
C ARG A 80 -4.04 7.07 13.60
N ILE A 81 -4.48 5.99 12.97
CA ILE A 81 -5.91 5.64 12.90
C ILE A 81 -6.43 5.26 14.29
N ASN A 82 -5.65 4.53 15.08
CA ASN A 82 -6.02 4.18 16.44
C ASN A 82 -6.04 5.39 17.38
N ALA A 83 -5.17 6.38 17.18
CA ALA A 83 -5.26 7.65 17.88
C ALA A 83 -6.57 8.39 17.57
N ILE A 84 -6.99 8.44 16.29
CA ILE A 84 -8.26 9.04 15.87
C ILE A 84 -9.46 8.31 16.51
N ARG A 85 -9.43 6.97 16.52
CA ARG A 85 -10.48 6.15 17.14
C ARG A 85 -10.57 6.37 18.65
N LYS A 86 -9.42 6.48 19.31
CA LYS A 86 -9.35 6.76 20.73
C LYS A 86 -9.91 8.15 21.05
N GLU A 87 -9.50 9.16 20.29
CA GLU A 87 -10.02 10.53 20.39
C GLU A 87 -11.56 10.56 20.24
N ALA A 88 -12.10 9.88 19.22
CA ALA A 88 -13.55 9.80 19.01
C ALA A 88 -14.29 9.12 20.18
N ALA A 89 -13.69 8.12 20.82
CA ALA A 89 -14.26 7.47 22.00
C ALA A 89 -14.20 8.39 23.23
N ASP A 90 -13.07 9.06 23.45
CA ASP A 90 -12.87 10.01 24.56
C ASP A 90 -13.85 11.20 24.45
N GLU A 91 -14.22 11.59 23.22
CA GLU A 91 -15.21 12.64 22.92
C GLU A 91 -16.67 12.15 22.90
N GLY A 92 -16.93 10.85 23.15
CA GLY A 92 -18.28 10.28 23.12
C GLY A 92 -18.92 10.27 21.72
N LEU A 93 -18.11 10.31 20.67
CA LEU A 93 -18.54 10.14 19.28
C LEU A 93 -18.94 8.70 18.98
N VAL A 94 -18.35 7.75 19.71
CA VAL A 94 -18.66 6.32 19.66
C VAL A 94 -18.81 5.74 21.07
N THR A 95 -19.44 4.58 21.18
CA THR A 95 -19.76 3.94 22.48
C THR A 95 -18.55 3.33 23.18
N SER A 96 -17.51 2.98 22.42
CA SER A 96 -16.31 2.35 22.94
C SER A 96 -15.13 2.54 21.98
N TYR A 97 -13.93 2.57 22.53
CA TYR A 97 -12.70 2.49 21.76
C TYR A 97 -12.42 1.03 21.38
N VAL A 98 -12.28 0.77 20.08
CA VAL A 98 -11.87 -0.54 19.55
C VAL A 98 -10.69 -0.33 18.59
N PRO A 99 -9.48 -0.78 18.94
CA PRO A 99 -8.31 -0.63 18.08
C PRO A 99 -8.51 -1.42 16.79
N ILE A 100 -8.22 -0.77 15.66
CA ILE A 100 -8.19 -1.40 14.35
C ILE A 100 -6.89 -2.14 14.14
N LYS A 101 -6.98 -3.23 13.39
CA LYS A 101 -5.86 -4.09 13.01
C LYS A 101 -5.68 -4.14 11.50
N TRP A 102 -4.49 -4.51 11.07
CA TRP A 102 -4.23 -4.74 9.65
C TRP A 102 -4.83 -6.08 9.18
N SER A 103 -5.20 -6.14 7.91
CA SER A 103 -5.62 -7.35 7.22
C SER A 103 -4.97 -7.38 5.84
N THR A 104 -4.20 -8.44 5.60
CA THR A 104 -3.63 -8.73 4.28
C THR A 104 -4.71 -8.90 3.21
N ALA A 105 -5.89 -9.41 3.56
CA ALA A 105 -6.98 -9.60 2.60
C ALA A 105 -7.60 -8.26 2.22
N LEU A 106 -7.98 -7.44 3.20
CA LEU A 106 -8.51 -6.11 2.93
C LEU A 106 -7.48 -5.21 2.23
N GLU A 107 -6.18 -5.43 2.46
CA GLU A 107 -5.12 -4.71 1.73
C GLU A 107 -5.09 -5.10 0.25
N LYS A 108 -5.27 -6.39 -0.07
CA LYS A 108 -5.37 -6.83 -1.45
C LYS A 108 -6.63 -6.30 -2.14
N THR A 109 -7.75 -6.20 -1.42
CA THR A 109 -8.93 -5.44 -1.90
C THR A 109 -8.55 -3.99 -2.18
N ALA A 110 -7.84 -3.35 -1.25
CA ALA A 110 -7.41 -1.96 -1.40
C ALA A 110 -6.49 -1.76 -2.62
N PHE A 111 -5.62 -2.71 -2.98
CA PHE A 111 -4.81 -2.62 -4.21
C PHE A 111 -5.66 -2.48 -5.46
N VAL A 112 -6.68 -3.35 -5.61
CA VAL A 112 -7.60 -3.29 -6.74
C VAL A 112 -8.30 -1.93 -6.77
N ARG A 113 -8.81 -1.51 -5.61
CA ARG A 113 -9.59 -0.28 -5.49
C ARG A 113 -8.77 0.97 -5.76
N ALA A 114 -7.53 1.04 -5.27
CA ALA A 114 -6.63 2.16 -5.53
C ALA A 114 -6.32 2.29 -7.03
N ALA A 115 -6.09 1.17 -7.73
CA ALA A 115 -5.85 1.19 -9.16
C ALA A 115 -7.09 1.61 -9.95
N GLU A 116 -8.26 1.02 -9.68
CA GLU A 116 -9.52 1.37 -10.36
C GLU A 116 -9.93 2.83 -10.10
N ALA A 117 -9.82 3.29 -8.86
CA ALA A 117 -10.14 4.67 -8.48
C ALA A 117 -9.15 5.69 -9.08
N SER A 118 -7.94 5.27 -9.50
CA SER A 118 -7.04 6.14 -10.28
C SER A 118 -7.59 6.43 -11.69
N ILE A 119 -8.49 5.58 -12.18
CA ILE A 119 -9.11 5.69 -13.50
C ILE A 119 -10.42 6.47 -13.42
N THR A 120 -11.31 6.04 -12.51
CA THR A 120 -12.68 6.53 -12.43
C THR A 120 -12.82 7.79 -11.58
N ILE A 121 -11.94 7.97 -10.59
CA ILE A 121 -12.03 9.04 -9.57
C ILE A 121 -13.40 8.99 -8.85
N ASP A 122 -13.90 7.77 -8.60
CA ASP A 122 -15.20 7.55 -7.97
C ASP A 122 -15.24 6.17 -7.27
N HIS A 123 -16.22 5.99 -6.37
CA HIS A 123 -16.54 4.70 -5.75
C HIS A 123 -17.26 3.78 -6.74
N THR A 124 -16.62 3.47 -7.86
CA THR A 124 -17.15 2.62 -8.92
C THR A 124 -16.17 1.51 -9.26
N ARG A 125 -16.72 0.35 -9.65
CA ARG A 125 -15.94 -0.74 -10.27
C ARG A 125 -15.88 -0.48 -11.78
N LEU A 126 -14.82 -0.95 -12.42
CA LEU A 126 -14.75 -0.96 -13.89
C LEU A 126 -15.67 -2.04 -14.51
N SER A 127 -15.99 -3.09 -13.75
CA SER A 127 -16.93 -4.15 -14.14
C SER A 127 -18.32 -3.90 -13.55
N SER A 128 -19.28 -4.77 -13.86
CA SER A 128 -20.63 -4.75 -13.26
C SER A 128 -20.68 -5.28 -11.83
N LYS A 129 -19.53 -5.53 -11.20
CA LYS A 129 -19.47 -6.03 -9.83
C LYS A 129 -19.85 -4.96 -8.83
N ASP A 130 -20.38 -5.43 -7.71
CA ASP A 130 -20.69 -4.60 -6.57
C ASP A 130 -19.41 -4.04 -5.93
N ILE A 131 -19.46 -2.80 -5.47
CA ILE A 131 -18.30 -2.08 -4.93
C ILE A 131 -17.77 -2.68 -3.62
N TRP A 132 -18.57 -3.48 -2.92
CA TRP A 132 -18.24 -4.13 -1.66
C TRP A 132 -17.61 -5.52 -1.85
N THR A 133 -17.55 -6.00 -3.10
CA THR A 133 -16.82 -7.22 -3.42
C THR A 133 -15.34 -7.07 -3.04
N SER A 134 -14.77 -8.14 -2.49
CA SER A 134 -13.44 -8.12 -1.89
C SER A 134 -12.64 -9.32 -2.34
N TRP A 135 -11.33 -9.18 -2.19
CA TRP A 135 -10.37 -10.16 -2.63
C TRP A 135 -9.36 -10.48 -1.50
N PRO A 136 -9.01 -11.75 -1.23
CA PRO A 136 -9.45 -13.00 -1.87
C PRO A 136 -10.95 -13.30 -1.69
N ALA A 137 -11.51 -14.19 -2.53
CA ALA A 137 -12.91 -14.57 -2.50
C ALA A 137 -13.37 -15.08 -1.12
N GLY A 138 -14.60 -14.74 -0.72
CA GLY A 138 -15.16 -15.08 0.60
C GLY A 138 -14.95 -14.01 1.69
N ASN A 139 -14.23 -12.93 1.37
CA ASN A 139 -14.14 -11.72 2.21
C ASN A 139 -15.17 -10.67 1.78
N PHE A 140 -15.44 -9.70 2.67
CA PHE A 140 -16.34 -8.58 2.40
C PHE A 140 -15.78 -7.28 2.94
N SER A 141 -15.83 -6.22 2.14
CA SER A 141 -15.49 -4.86 2.53
C SER A 141 -16.77 -4.19 2.95
N LEU A 142 -16.85 -3.80 4.21
CA LEU A 142 -18.05 -3.18 4.79
C LEU A 142 -18.04 -1.66 4.62
N SER A 143 -16.89 -1.08 4.29
CA SER A 143 -16.74 0.33 4.02
C SER A 143 -15.48 0.59 3.20
N GLU A 144 -15.44 1.73 2.51
CA GLU A 144 -14.31 2.19 1.72
C GLU A 144 -14.07 3.67 1.98
N ASN A 145 -12.79 4.06 2.12
CA ASN A 145 -12.38 5.44 2.01
C ASN A 145 -11.45 5.61 0.80
N LEU A 146 -11.73 6.62 -0.03
CA LEU A 146 -10.87 6.99 -1.16
C LEU A 146 -10.27 8.39 -0.93
N ALA A 147 -9.06 8.59 -1.40
CA ALA A 147 -8.42 9.90 -1.44
C ALA A 147 -7.51 10.02 -2.67
N TRP A 148 -7.38 11.24 -3.18
CA TRP A 148 -6.43 11.59 -4.23
C TRP A 148 -5.56 12.75 -3.72
N ASN A 149 -4.25 12.53 -3.64
CA ASN A 149 -3.31 13.53 -3.10
C ASN A 149 -1.86 13.26 -3.57
N TYR A 150 -0.94 14.17 -3.27
CA TYR A 150 0.48 14.07 -3.70
C TYR A 150 1.41 13.39 -2.69
N ASN A 151 0.92 13.04 -1.50
CA ASN A 151 1.76 12.59 -0.38
C ASN A 151 1.43 11.17 0.11
N GLY A 152 0.44 10.51 -0.49
CA GLY A 152 0.04 9.14 -0.18
C GLY A 152 -0.70 9.01 1.15
N PHE A 153 -0.32 7.98 1.92
CA PHE A 153 -1.08 7.44 3.04
C PHE A 153 -1.43 8.45 4.13
N MET A 154 -0.44 9.12 4.73
CA MET A 154 -0.68 10.00 5.88
C MET A 154 -1.51 11.23 5.50
N LYS A 155 -1.39 11.73 4.27
CA LYS A 155 -2.22 12.82 3.78
C LYS A 155 -3.66 12.38 3.54
N ALA A 156 -3.88 11.18 3.01
CA ALA A 156 -5.22 10.60 2.90
C ALA A 156 -5.90 10.45 4.27
N ILE A 157 -5.19 9.89 5.26
CA ILE A 157 -5.70 9.76 6.63
C ILE A 157 -6.04 11.13 7.23
N GLN A 158 -5.21 12.14 6.98
CA GLN A 158 -5.52 13.50 7.42
C GLN A 158 -6.76 14.07 6.72
N GLN A 159 -6.91 13.89 5.40
CA GLN A 159 -8.09 14.35 4.66
C GLN A 159 -9.38 13.73 5.20
N TRP A 160 -9.37 12.42 5.48
CA TRP A 160 -10.51 11.73 6.09
C TRP A 160 -10.77 12.17 7.53
N TYR A 161 -9.73 12.49 8.29
CA TYR A 161 -9.86 13.05 9.63
C TYR A 161 -10.43 14.48 9.63
N ASP A 162 -10.07 15.31 8.65
CA ASP A 162 -10.52 16.72 8.57
C ASP A 162 -12.06 16.83 8.46
N GLU A 163 -12.75 15.78 7.99
CA GLU A 163 -14.22 15.67 7.99
C GLU A 163 -14.86 15.65 9.39
N LYS A 164 -14.07 15.43 10.46
CA LYS A 164 -14.55 15.40 11.84
C LYS A 164 -15.43 16.60 12.17
N ALA A 165 -15.01 17.79 11.77
CA ALA A 165 -15.72 19.02 12.09
C ALA A 165 -17.15 19.02 11.52
N ASP A 166 -17.33 18.53 10.30
CA ASP A 166 -18.63 18.45 9.66
C ASP A 166 -19.43 17.23 10.13
N TYR A 167 -18.77 16.12 10.48
CA TYR A 167 -19.41 14.97 11.12
C TYR A 167 -20.05 15.37 12.46
N VAL A 168 -19.34 16.10 13.31
CA VAL A 168 -19.84 16.56 14.62
C VAL A 168 -21.04 17.50 14.46
N LYS A 169 -20.97 18.44 13.51
CA LYS A 169 -22.11 19.31 13.16
C LYS A 169 -23.32 18.49 12.71
N SER A 170 -23.11 17.56 11.78
CA SER A 170 -24.16 16.69 11.24
C SER A 170 -24.84 15.85 12.32
N ARG A 171 -24.07 15.29 13.26
CA ARG A 171 -24.60 14.51 14.39
C ARG A 171 -25.49 15.35 15.31
N ASN A 172 -25.25 16.65 15.40
CA ASN A 172 -26.06 17.60 16.17
C ASN A 172 -27.23 18.20 15.37
N GLY A 173 -27.57 17.61 14.22
CA GLY A 173 -28.71 18.03 13.39
C GLY A 173 -28.43 19.26 12.52
N VAL A 174 -27.17 19.70 12.41
CA VAL A 174 -26.80 20.83 11.55
C VAL A 174 -26.55 20.33 10.13
N SER A 175 -27.16 20.99 9.15
CA SER A 175 -26.88 20.73 7.73
C SER A 175 -25.45 21.14 7.39
N VAL A 176 -24.70 20.25 6.74
CA VAL A 176 -23.31 20.47 6.33
C VAL A 176 -23.18 20.24 4.83
N ALA A 177 -22.37 21.06 4.18
CA ALA A 177 -22.04 20.91 2.76
C ALA A 177 -20.85 19.96 2.52
N GLY A 178 -20.05 19.70 3.57
CA GLY A 178 -18.87 18.82 3.51
C GLY A 178 -19.19 17.34 3.63
N GLN A 179 -18.20 16.51 3.30
CA GLN A 179 -18.26 15.06 3.46
C GLN A 179 -18.07 14.67 4.93
N THR A 180 -18.73 13.59 5.34
CA THR A 180 -18.63 13.05 6.71
C THR A 180 -18.45 11.53 6.74
N GLY A 181 -18.54 10.89 5.57
CA GLY A 181 -18.56 9.45 5.43
C GLY A 181 -17.22 8.83 5.78
N HIS A 182 -16.10 9.47 5.40
CA HIS A 182 -14.78 8.89 5.62
C HIS A 182 -14.41 8.88 7.11
N TYR A 183 -14.69 9.99 7.80
CA TYR A 183 -14.50 10.06 9.25
C TYR A 183 -15.40 9.06 9.98
N LYS A 184 -16.68 8.96 9.57
CA LYS A 184 -17.63 8.00 10.15
C LYS A 184 -17.10 6.56 10.06
N SER A 185 -16.55 6.15 8.93
CA SER A 185 -15.96 4.82 8.74
C SER A 185 -14.67 4.64 9.54
N LEU A 186 -13.82 5.68 9.62
CA LEU A 186 -12.59 5.62 10.42
C LEU A 186 -12.86 5.31 11.88
N ILE A 187 -13.93 5.89 12.46
CA ILE A 187 -14.21 5.77 13.89
C ILE A 187 -15.15 4.61 14.26
N ASP A 188 -15.79 3.94 13.30
CA ASP A 188 -16.79 2.91 13.59
C ASP A 188 -16.16 1.72 14.37
N PRO A 189 -16.56 1.48 15.63
CA PRO A 189 -15.98 0.42 16.45
C PRO A 189 -16.34 -0.99 15.97
N LYS A 190 -17.32 -1.14 15.06
CA LYS A 190 -17.66 -2.43 14.44
C LYS A 190 -16.62 -2.86 13.40
N LEU A 191 -15.91 -1.90 12.80
CA LEU A 191 -14.87 -2.17 11.81
C LEU A 191 -13.56 -2.44 12.54
N THR A 192 -13.22 -3.71 12.76
CA THR A 192 -12.08 -4.13 13.59
C THR A 192 -10.81 -4.40 12.78
N TYR A 193 -10.94 -4.58 11.47
CA TYR A 193 -9.83 -4.79 10.54
C TYR A 193 -9.88 -3.79 9.39
N MET A 194 -8.70 -3.47 8.86
CA MET A 194 -8.54 -2.67 7.66
C MET A 194 -7.42 -3.16 6.75
N GLY A 195 -7.48 -2.76 5.50
CA GLY A 195 -6.34 -2.71 4.60
C GLY A 195 -6.27 -1.37 3.88
N LEU A 196 -5.08 -0.98 3.44
CA LEU A 196 -4.84 0.32 2.83
C LEU A 196 -3.79 0.17 1.72
N ALA A 197 -4.06 0.75 0.56
CA ALA A 197 -3.13 0.78 -0.56
C ALA A 197 -3.08 2.16 -1.18
N ALA A 198 -1.94 2.50 -1.76
CA ALA A 198 -1.73 3.74 -2.51
C ALA A 198 -1.12 3.43 -3.87
N PHE A 199 -1.72 3.97 -4.92
CA PHE A 199 -1.36 3.70 -6.31
C PHE A 199 -1.12 5.01 -7.06
N GLU A 200 0.08 5.14 -7.61
CA GLU A 200 0.48 6.23 -8.49
C GLU A 200 0.27 5.80 -9.94
N ASN A 201 -0.70 6.41 -10.61
CA ASN A 201 -0.94 6.19 -12.03
C ASN A 201 -0.27 7.32 -12.84
N PRO A 202 0.84 7.03 -13.56
CA PRO A 202 1.62 8.04 -14.27
C PRO A 202 0.87 8.70 -15.43
N VAL A 203 -0.24 8.10 -15.87
CA VAL A 203 -1.05 8.59 -16.99
C VAL A 203 -2.12 9.60 -16.53
N THR A 204 -2.32 9.75 -15.22
CA THR A 204 -3.26 10.74 -14.69
C THR A 204 -2.66 12.15 -14.79
N GLN A 205 -3.38 13.08 -15.42
CA GLN A 205 -2.91 14.45 -15.70
C GLN A 205 -2.50 15.24 -14.45
N ASN A 206 -3.07 14.89 -13.30
CA ASN A 206 -2.84 15.60 -12.05
C ASN A 206 -1.68 15.03 -11.23
N GLY A 207 -1.09 13.89 -11.63
CA GLY A 207 -0.01 13.24 -10.87
C GLY A 207 -0.41 12.85 -9.45
N TRP A 208 -1.69 12.58 -9.21
CA TRP A 208 -2.19 12.21 -7.89
C TRP A 208 -1.91 10.75 -7.58
N ILE A 209 -1.58 10.50 -6.32
CA ILE A 209 -1.59 9.18 -5.71
C ILE A 209 -3.02 8.92 -5.24
N THR A 210 -3.62 7.85 -5.75
CA THR A 210 -4.91 7.36 -5.28
C THR A 210 -4.69 6.45 -4.09
N VAL A 211 -5.34 6.74 -2.96
CA VAL A 211 -5.30 5.92 -1.75
C VAL A 211 -6.67 5.32 -1.53
N ALA A 212 -6.72 4.01 -1.35
CA ALA A 212 -7.94 3.29 -1.02
C ALA A 212 -7.79 2.55 0.30
N GLN A 213 -8.79 2.67 1.17
CA GLN A 213 -8.91 1.94 2.42
C GLN A 213 -10.12 1.03 2.36
N SER A 214 -9.96 -0.22 2.79
CA SER A 214 -11.06 -1.19 2.92
C SER A 214 -11.18 -1.63 4.37
N PHE A 215 -12.41 -1.86 4.84
CA PHE A 215 -12.71 -2.20 6.22
C PHE A 215 -13.52 -3.50 6.36
N GLY A 216 -13.36 -4.20 7.48
CA GLY A 216 -14.12 -5.40 7.80
C GLY A 216 -14.21 -5.69 9.29
N THR A 217 -15.06 -6.65 9.65
CA THR A 217 -15.22 -7.17 11.03
C THR A 217 -14.33 -8.38 11.33
N ALA A 218 -13.71 -8.95 10.30
CA ALA A 218 -12.81 -10.10 10.37
C ALA A 218 -11.58 -9.85 9.50
N SER A 219 -10.45 -10.51 9.84
CA SER A 219 -9.21 -10.32 9.10
C SER A 219 -9.31 -10.88 7.68
N GLY A 220 -9.95 -12.04 7.48
CA GLY A 220 -9.95 -12.72 6.18
C GLY A 220 -8.56 -13.18 5.69
N GLY A 221 -7.54 -13.08 6.55
CA GLY A 221 -6.11 -13.27 6.23
C GLY A 221 -5.23 -13.05 7.47
N SER A 222 -3.94 -12.74 7.29
CA SER A 222 -3.02 -12.37 8.38
C SER A 222 -3.03 -10.85 8.64
N GLU A 223 -2.35 -10.43 9.71
CA GLU A 223 -2.10 -9.01 10.04
C GLU A 223 -0.79 -8.49 9.41
N GLU A 224 -0.24 -9.23 8.45
CA GLU A 224 0.97 -8.85 7.72
C GLU A 224 0.68 -7.99 6.49
N LEU A 225 1.72 -7.33 6.00
CA LEU A 225 1.66 -6.66 4.70
C LEU A 225 1.48 -7.68 3.58
N ALA A 226 0.64 -7.36 2.60
CA ALA A 226 0.42 -8.16 1.41
C ALA A 226 1.66 -8.26 0.52
N GLY A 227 2.61 -7.33 0.66
CA GLY A 227 3.82 -7.26 -0.16
C GLY A 227 3.52 -6.80 -1.59
N SER A 228 4.48 -6.98 -2.49
CA SER A 228 4.31 -6.71 -3.94
C SER A 228 4.21 -5.22 -4.33
N TYR A 229 4.79 -4.32 -3.52
CA TYR A 229 4.86 -2.89 -3.82
C TYR A 229 5.84 -2.58 -4.95
N GLY A 230 5.76 -1.36 -5.49
CA GLY A 230 6.57 -0.90 -6.62
C GLY A 230 5.78 -0.87 -7.92
N LYS A 231 6.50 -0.78 -9.05
CA LYS A 231 5.89 -0.77 -10.38
C LYS A 231 5.09 -2.05 -10.60
N ALA A 232 3.87 -1.88 -11.11
CA ALA A 232 2.90 -2.94 -11.30
C ALA A 232 1.96 -2.63 -12.47
N ILE A 233 1.49 -3.68 -13.14
CA ILE A 233 0.25 -3.61 -13.92
C ILE A 233 -0.81 -4.36 -13.12
N GLN A 234 -1.81 -3.60 -12.64
CA GLN A 234 -2.98 -4.16 -11.99
C GLN A 234 -3.99 -4.59 -13.05
N TYR A 235 -4.16 -5.90 -13.24
CA TYR A 235 -5.20 -6.42 -14.13
C TYR A 235 -6.56 -6.43 -13.43
N THR A 236 -7.60 -6.00 -14.14
CA THR A 236 -9.00 -6.06 -13.69
C THR A 236 -9.94 -6.25 -14.88
N GLU A 237 -11.15 -6.73 -14.61
CA GLU A 237 -12.20 -6.81 -15.62
C GLU A 237 -12.88 -5.46 -15.74
N ALA A 238 -13.18 -5.05 -16.97
CA ALA A 238 -13.99 -3.88 -17.22
C ALA A 238 -15.14 -4.22 -18.18
N ASN A 239 -16.27 -3.55 -18.02
CA ASN A 239 -17.39 -3.70 -18.94
C ASN A 239 -16.95 -3.25 -20.34
N SER A 240 -17.10 -4.12 -21.34
CA SER A 240 -16.62 -3.84 -22.70
C SER A 240 -17.25 -2.58 -23.30
N SER A 241 -18.47 -2.23 -22.90
CA SER A 241 -19.15 -1.00 -23.33
C SER A 241 -18.54 0.28 -22.76
N GLN A 242 -17.77 0.20 -21.68
CA GLN A 242 -17.17 1.35 -21.00
C GLN A 242 -15.70 1.56 -21.37
N ILE A 243 -15.11 0.70 -22.21
CA ILE A 243 -13.67 0.76 -22.56
C ILE A 243 -13.20 2.16 -23.00
N GLN A 244 -13.99 2.83 -23.83
CA GLN A 244 -13.61 4.14 -24.36
C GLN A 244 -13.52 5.23 -23.27
N THR A 245 -14.15 5.04 -22.11
CA THR A 245 -14.10 6.03 -21.02
C THR A 245 -12.77 6.02 -20.27
N PHE A 246 -12.00 4.92 -20.38
CA PHE A 246 -10.74 4.75 -19.64
C PHE A 246 -9.56 4.26 -20.48
N ALA A 247 -9.72 4.05 -21.79
CA ALA A 247 -8.67 3.57 -22.68
C ALA A 247 -7.39 4.44 -22.68
N THR A 248 -7.48 5.71 -22.33
CA THR A 248 -6.33 6.61 -22.23
C THR A 248 -5.59 6.51 -20.90
N LYS A 249 -6.13 5.81 -19.91
CA LYS A 249 -5.57 5.69 -18.55
C LYS A 249 -5.19 4.24 -18.19
N ALA A 250 -5.45 3.29 -19.08
CA ALA A 250 -5.19 1.87 -18.88
C ALA A 250 -4.90 1.16 -20.21
N ASN A 251 -4.16 0.05 -20.14
CA ASN A 251 -3.83 -0.79 -21.28
C ASN A 251 -4.91 -1.87 -21.49
N LEU A 252 -5.39 -2.03 -22.71
CA LEU A 252 -6.44 -3.00 -23.05
C LEU A 252 -5.82 -4.32 -23.53
N PHE A 253 -6.35 -5.44 -23.03
CA PHE A 253 -5.86 -6.77 -23.40
C PHE A 253 -7.01 -7.64 -23.91
N ASP A 254 -6.89 -8.07 -25.16
CA ASP A 254 -7.77 -9.07 -25.77
C ASP A 254 -7.22 -10.49 -25.54
N LYS A 255 -7.11 -10.87 -24.26
CA LYS A 255 -6.55 -12.17 -23.85
C LYS A 255 -7.28 -12.73 -22.62
N ASP A 256 -7.46 -14.04 -22.60
CA ASP A 256 -7.91 -14.75 -21.40
C ASP A 256 -6.88 -14.64 -20.27
N LEU A 257 -7.35 -14.61 -19.01
CA LEU A 257 -6.46 -14.54 -17.84
C LEU A 257 -5.44 -15.68 -17.83
N LYS A 258 -5.79 -16.88 -18.32
CA LYS A 258 -4.85 -18.01 -18.44
C LYS A 258 -3.64 -17.68 -19.31
N ALA A 259 -3.82 -16.90 -20.38
CA ALA A 259 -2.73 -16.52 -21.29
C ALA A 259 -1.74 -15.56 -20.61
N ILE A 260 -2.22 -14.69 -19.73
CA ILE A 260 -1.37 -13.79 -18.92
C ILE A 260 -0.65 -14.57 -17.82
N ARG A 261 -1.29 -15.60 -17.25
CA ARG A 261 -0.65 -16.52 -16.29
C ARG A 261 0.49 -17.33 -16.91
N THR A 262 0.44 -17.63 -18.21
CA THR A 262 1.45 -18.43 -18.94
C THR A 262 2.65 -17.64 -19.46
N HIS A 263 2.79 -16.35 -19.17
CA HIS A 263 4.07 -15.66 -19.35
C HIS A 263 5.09 -16.18 -18.31
N LYS A 264 5.61 -17.40 -18.53
CA LYS A 264 6.84 -17.91 -17.90
C LYS A 264 7.93 -18.00 -18.97
N THR A 265 9.04 -17.35 -18.65
CA THR A 265 10.44 -17.68 -19.01
C THR A 265 10.75 -17.93 -20.48
N LYS A 266 11.67 -17.13 -21.04
CA LYS A 266 12.62 -17.68 -22.02
C LYS A 266 13.40 -18.77 -21.27
N ASN A 267 13.13 -20.01 -21.65
CA ASN A 267 13.45 -21.26 -20.95
C ASN A 267 14.92 -21.46 -20.62
N GLU A 268 15.16 -22.40 -19.69
CA GLU A 268 16.27 -23.35 -19.77
C GLU A 268 16.55 -23.70 -21.23
N ASN A 269 17.60 -23.12 -21.78
CA ASN A 269 18.42 -23.75 -22.81
C ASN A 269 19.79 -23.09 -22.84
N THR A 270 20.76 -24.00 -22.84
CA THR A 270 22.19 -23.83 -22.73
C THR A 270 22.80 -23.01 -23.87
N ASN A 271 23.92 -22.35 -23.53
CA ASN A 271 24.93 -21.77 -24.41
C ASN A 271 24.57 -20.45 -25.15
N SER A 272 25.10 -19.34 -24.63
CA SER A 272 26.01 -18.50 -25.41
C SER A 272 26.63 -17.39 -24.55
N ASN A 273 27.94 -17.24 -24.70
CA ASN A 273 28.76 -16.15 -24.17
C ASN A 273 28.27 -14.80 -24.71
N GLN A 274 27.76 -13.94 -23.83
CA GLN A 274 27.89 -12.48 -24.00
C GLN A 274 28.10 -11.83 -22.62
N LYS A 275 29.31 -11.31 -22.43
CA LYS A 275 29.59 -10.25 -21.46
C LYS A 275 29.06 -8.94 -22.03
N ASN A 276 28.22 -8.27 -21.27
CA ASN A 276 28.01 -6.82 -21.20
C ASN A 276 27.09 -6.60 -19.99
N GLU A 277 27.66 -6.37 -18.80
CA GLU A 277 27.87 -5.03 -18.24
C GLU A 277 26.63 -4.15 -18.41
N PHE A 278 25.70 -4.21 -17.45
CA PHE A 278 25.03 -3.08 -16.80
C PHE A 278 24.17 -3.65 -15.66
N ASN A 279 24.72 -3.60 -14.44
CA ASN A 279 24.09 -4.04 -13.20
C ASN A 279 23.06 -3.01 -12.73
N HIS A 280 21.78 -3.41 -12.64
CA HIS A 280 20.77 -2.73 -11.83
C HIS A 280 19.78 -3.78 -11.26
N SER A 281 20.29 -4.61 -10.36
CA SER A 281 19.51 -5.52 -9.51
C SER A 281 18.94 -4.75 -8.30
N GLN A 282 17.82 -4.06 -8.45
CA GLN A 282 17.05 -3.53 -7.33
C GLN A 282 15.57 -3.65 -7.75
N TYR A 283 14.65 -4.35 -7.06
CA TYR A 283 14.34 -4.27 -5.63
C TYR A 283 13.44 -5.41 -5.17
N PHE A 284 13.89 -6.66 -5.03
CA PHE A 284 13.18 -7.64 -4.19
C PHE A 284 14.19 -8.50 -3.47
N GLY A 285 14.10 -8.47 -2.14
CA GLY A 285 14.95 -9.22 -1.23
C GLY A 285 14.27 -9.40 0.12
N SER A 286 14.81 -10.27 0.95
CA SER A 286 14.30 -10.60 2.28
C SER A 286 15.31 -10.18 3.34
N TRP A 287 14.82 -9.54 4.41
CA TRP A 287 15.59 -9.34 5.62
C TRP A 287 15.79 -10.69 6.32
N ILE A 288 17.04 -11.07 6.53
CA ILE A 288 17.41 -12.31 7.23
C ILE A 288 18.14 -11.95 8.51
N GLN A 289 17.64 -12.48 9.64
CA GLN A 289 18.30 -12.34 10.92
C GLN A 289 19.20 -13.55 11.17
N SER A 290 20.43 -13.30 11.64
CA SER A 290 21.39 -14.34 12.01
C SER A 290 22.31 -13.82 13.11
N ASN A 291 22.41 -14.55 14.22
CA ASN A 291 23.21 -14.16 15.40
C ASN A 291 22.93 -12.73 15.90
N GLY A 292 21.66 -12.31 15.90
CA GLY A 292 21.24 -10.98 16.34
C GLY A 292 21.57 -9.83 15.36
N ARG A 293 22.14 -10.14 14.19
CA ARG A 293 22.45 -9.18 13.13
C ARG A 293 21.53 -9.41 11.94
N TRP A 294 21.31 -8.36 11.15
CA TRP A 294 20.44 -8.40 9.98
C TRP A 294 21.25 -8.23 8.70
N TRP A 295 20.90 -8.96 7.65
CA TRP A 295 21.38 -8.72 6.29
C TRP A 295 20.20 -8.78 5.33
N PHE A 296 20.35 -8.16 4.17
CA PHE A 296 19.32 -8.15 3.15
C PHE A 296 19.71 -9.05 1.99
N LYS A 297 18.98 -10.15 1.83
CA LYS A 297 19.20 -11.11 0.75
C LYS A 297 18.38 -10.71 -0.46
N HIS A 298 19.01 -10.36 -1.56
CA HIS A 298 18.33 -10.14 -2.84
C HIS A 298 17.75 -11.46 -3.39
N ASN A 299 16.75 -11.39 -4.26
CA ASN A 299 16.09 -12.56 -4.82
C ASN A 299 16.99 -13.47 -5.66
N ASP A 300 18.06 -12.93 -6.26
CA ASP A 300 19.07 -13.70 -6.98
C ASP A 300 20.08 -14.40 -6.03
N GLY A 301 19.91 -14.23 -4.72
CA GLY A 301 20.77 -14.78 -3.68
C GLY A 301 21.94 -13.88 -3.30
N SER A 302 22.17 -12.78 -4.03
CA SER A 302 23.19 -11.77 -3.68
C SER A 302 22.74 -10.93 -2.48
N TYR A 303 23.62 -10.05 -2.01
CA TYR A 303 23.34 -9.09 -0.93
C TYR A 303 24.25 -7.88 -1.07
N THR A 304 23.77 -6.72 -0.61
CA THR A 304 24.61 -5.53 -0.52
C THR A 304 25.67 -5.70 0.56
N SER A 305 26.94 -5.49 0.18
CA SER A 305 28.07 -5.43 1.11
C SER A 305 28.82 -4.12 0.91
N ASN A 306 29.31 -3.56 2.02
CA ASN A 306 29.99 -2.27 2.09
C ASN A 306 29.31 -1.13 1.33
N GLY A 307 28.00 -0.96 1.50
CA GLY A 307 27.27 0.01 0.70
C GLY A 307 25.94 0.44 1.29
N TRP A 308 25.41 1.51 0.70
CA TRP A 308 24.05 1.97 0.93
C TRP A 308 23.09 1.22 0.02
N GLU A 309 21.95 0.82 0.57
CA GLU A 309 20.84 0.30 -0.22
C GLU A 309 19.54 0.98 0.22
N LYS A 310 18.74 1.37 -0.76
CA LYS A 310 17.40 1.89 -0.50
C LYS A 310 16.42 0.71 -0.53
N ILE A 311 15.82 0.36 0.59
CA ILE A 311 14.88 -0.76 0.67
C ILE A 311 13.54 -0.17 1.10
N ASN A 312 12.47 -0.36 0.31
CA ASN A 312 11.14 0.18 0.59
C ASN A 312 11.14 1.69 0.90
N ARG A 313 11.86 2.46 0.08
CA ARG A 313 12.04 3.93 0.18
C ARG A 313 12.89 4.41 1.37
N THR A 314 13.34 3.51 2.24
CA THR A 314 14.22 3.81 3.38
C THR A 314 15.66 3.44 3.05
N TRP A 315 16.63 4.28 3.40
CA TRP A 315 18.05 3.97 3.21
C TRP A 315 18.60 3.17 4.38
N TYR A 316 19.41 2.16 4.07
CA TYR A 316 20.15 1.31 5.01
C TYR A 316 21.61 1.26 4.60
N ARG A 317 22.53 1.09 5.55
CA ARG A 317 23.96 0.84 5.30
C ARG A 317 24.32 -0.57 5.71
N PHE A 318 25.13 -1.26 4.90
CA PHE A 318 25.63 -2.60 5.17
C PHE A 318 27.15 -2.62 5.27
N ASP A 319 27.72 -3.29 6.27
CA ASP A 319 29.18 -3.43 6.46
C ASP A 319 29.83 -4.31 5.38
N ASN A 320 31.15 -4.49 5.43
CA ASN A 320 31.91 -5.28 4.46
C ASN A 320 31.47 -6.75 4.34
N SER A 321 30.78 -7.28 5.36
CA SER A 321 30.26 -8.65 5.37
C SER A 321 28.77 -8.71 5.05
N GLY A 322 28.15 -7.58 4.69
CA GLY A 322 26.73 -7.49 4.33
C GLY A 322 25.79 -7.35 5.52
N TRP A 323 26.29 -7.07 6.72
CA TRP A 323 25.43 -6.84 7.88
C TRP A 323 24.97 -5.40 7.95
N MET A 324 23.68 -5.20 8.13
CA MET A 324 23.05 -3.92 8.38
C MET A 324 23.69 -3.23 9.59
N GLN A 325 24.03 -1.96 9.42
CA GLN A 325 24.56 -1.11 10.46
C GLN A 325 23.45 -0.33 11.17
N THR A 326 23.71 0.08 12.40
CA THR A 326 22.89 0.99 13.20
C THR A 326 23.78 2.05 13.84
N GLY A 327 23.20 3.15 14.33
CA GLY A 327 23.94 4.26 14.94
C GLY A 327 24.65 5.14 13.91
N TRP A 328 25.74 5.79 14.35
CA TRP A 328 26.51 6.72 13.51
C TRP A 328 27.40 5.99 12.51
N VAL A 329 27.28 6.37 11.24
CA VAL A 329 28.08 5.87 10.12
C VAL A 329 28.80 7.03 9.44
N LYS A 330 30.09 6.85 9.14
CA LYS A 330 30.89 7.81 8.37
C LYS A 330 31.16 7.29 6.96
N ASP A 331 30.66 8.00 5.96
CA ASP A 331 30.81 7.67 4.54
C ASP A 331 30.92 8.96 3.71
N GLY A 332 32.09 9.59 3.77
CA GLY A 332 32.29 10.98 3.33
C GLY A 332 31.70 12.00 4.31
N SER A 333 30.39 11.91 4.59
CA SER A 333 29.68 12.64 5.65
C SER A 333 29.29 11.70 6.81
N TRP A 334 28.83 12.27 7.93
CA TRP A 334 28.20 11.50 9.00
C TRP A 334 26.72 11.30 8.72
N TYR A 335 26.22 10.10 9.00
CA TYR A 335 24.82 9.70 8.87
C TYR A 335 24.40 8.98 10.15
N TYR A 336 23.10 9.00 10.44
CA TYR A 336 22.55 8.30 11.60
C TYR A 336 21.50 7.29 11.16
N LEU A 337 21.67 6.04 11.60
CA LEU A 337 20.74 4.93 11.38
C LEU A 337 20.09 4.60 12.73
N ASP A 338 18.76 4.55 12.80
CA ASP A 338 18.09 4.20 14.06
C ASP A 338 18.23 2.70 14.42
N GLY A 339 17.60 2.27 15.51
CA GLY A 339 17.67 0.88 15.97
C GLY A 339 17.15 -0.16 14.97
N SER A 340 16.35 0.26 13.97
CA SER A 340 15.89 -0.58 12.87
C SER A 340 16.85 -0.58 11.67
N GLY A 341 17.92 0.22 11.71
CA GLY A 341 18.84 0.46 10.60
C GLY A 341 18.36 1.51 9.60
N ALA A 342 17.17 2.08 9.80
CA ALA A 342 16.63 3.12 8.93
C ALA A 342 17.41 4.43 9.08
N MET A 343 17.89 4.96 7.96
CA MET A 343 18.56 6.27 7.92
C MET A 343 17.60 7.38 8.32
N LYS A 344 18.03 8.23 9.26
CA LYS A 344 17.28 9.40 9.71
C LYS A 344 17.65 10.65 8.93
N THR A 345 16.66 11.51 8.80
CA THR A 345 16.78 12.89 8.36
C THR A 345 16.19 13.79 9.43
N SER A 346 16.43 15.10 9.34
CA SER A 346 16.03 16.11 10.32
C SER A 346 16.69 15.92 11.70
N TRP A 347 16.06 16.44 12.75
CA TRP A 347 16.58 16.44 14.12
C TRP A 347 16.66 15.03 14.70
N VAL A 348 17.84 14.69 15.24
CA VAL A 348 18.11 13.45 15.98
C VAL A 348 18.68 13.81 17.34
N LYS A 349 18.18 13.18 18.41
CA LYS A 349 18.77 13.28 19.74
C LYS A 349 19.49 11.98 20.05
N ASP A 350 20.80 12.06 20.30
CA ASP A 350 21.64 10.92 20.63
C ASP A 350 22.58 11.27 21.79
N ASN A 351 22.68 10.37 22.77
CA ASN A 351 23.44 10.53 24.00
C ASN A 351 23.32 11.93 24.66
N GLY A 352 22.10 12.46 24.72
CA GLY A 352 21.79 13.76 25.34
C GLY A 352 22.05 14.99 24.46
N SER A 353 22.71 14.85 23.31
CA SER A 353 22.98 15.94 22.36
C SER A 353 22.03 15.90 21.17
N TRP A 354 21.71 17.06 20.61
CA TRP A 354 20.93 17.17 19.37
C TRP A 354 21.85 17.30 18.16
N TYR A 355 21.43 16.70 17.06
CA TYR A 355 22.10 16.72 15.76
C TYR A 355 21.06 16.99 14.68
N TYR A 356 21.47 17.56 13.55
CA TYR A 356 20.59 17.77 12.41
C TYR A 356 21.13 17.08 11.16
N LEU A 357 20.29 16.24 10.58
CA LEU A 357 20.59 15.44 9.40
C LEU A 357 19.83 16.09 8.24
N GLN A 358 20.50 16.40 7.13
CA GLN A 358 19.85 16.97 5.95
C GLN A 358 18.90 15.95 5.29
N ASP A 359 18.12 16.37 4.28
CA ASP A 359 17.23 15.47 3.53
C ASP A 359 17.98 14.29 2.86
N SER A 360 19.26 14.50 2.53
CA SER A 360 20.17 13.45 2.06
C SER A 360 20.65 12.49 3.14
N GLY A 361 20.31 12.73 4.41
CA GLY A 361 20.83 12.05 5.59
C GLY A 361 22.17 12.59 6.10
N ALA A 362 22.84 13.48 5.36
CA ALA A 362 24.15 13.99 5.78
C ALA A 362 24.02 14.96 6.96
N MET A 363 24.74 14.68 8.04
CA MET A 363 24.82 15.51 9.25
C MET A 363 25.36 16.90 8.91
N LYS A 364 24.71 17.93 9.47
CA LYS A 364 25.12 19.32 9.32
C LYS A 364 26.01 19.76 10.48
N THR A 365 27.00 20.60 10.17
CA THR A 365 27.84 21.32 11.12
C THR A 365 27.84 22.80 10.78
N GLY A 366 28.20 23.66 11.74
CA GLY A 366 28.16 25.11 11.61
C GLY A 366 26.75 25.67 11.69
N TRP A 367 26.57 26.89 11.15
CA TRP A 367 25.27 27.56 11.10
C TRP A 367 24.32 26.90 10.09
N MET A 368 23.07 26.71 10.49
CA MET A 368 22.01 26.19 9.66
C MET A 368 20.67 26.85 9.99
N LYS A 369 19.83 27.03 8.98
CA LYS A 369 18.48 27.58 9.14
C LYS A 369 17.44 26.47 8.98
N VAL A 370 16.65 26.23 10.02
CA VAL A 370 15.59 25.21 10.04
C VAL A 370 14.29 25.88 10.45
N SER A 371 13.25 25.76 9.60
CA SER A 371 11.92 26.35 9.84
C SER A 371 11.96 27.83 10.24
N GLY A 372 12.80 28.62 9.57
CA GLY A 372 12.91 30.06 9.80
C GLY A 372 13.87 30.47 10.91
N LYS A 373 14.34 29.54 11.75
CA LYS A 373 15.22 29.81 12.89
C LYS A 373 16.65 29.36 12.61
N TRP A 374 17.63 30.07 13.18
CA TRP A 374 19.05 29.74 13.04
C TRP A 374 19.56 28.91 14.22
N TYR A 375 20.39 27.93 13.91
CA TYR A 375 20.98 26.98 14.85
C TYR A 375 22.46 26.82 14.52
N TYR A 376 23.28 26.52 15.54
CA TYR A 376 24.71 26.26 15.35
C TYR A 376 25.07 24.86 15.86
N ALA A 377 25.64 24.03 14.98
CA ALA A 377 26.21 22.73 15.35
C ALA A 377 27.75 22.81 15.39
N TYR A 378 28.38 22.28 16.43
CA TYR A 378 29.83 22.17 16.51
C TYR A 378 30.40 21.26 15.41
N SER A 379 31.73 21.19 15.28
CA SER A 379 32.40 20.28 14.34
C SER A 379 32.08 18.80 14.59
N SER A 380 31.71 18.44 15.82
CA SER A 380 31.18 17.11 16.18
C SER A 380 29.74 16.86 15.72
N GLY A 381 29.03 17.88 15.23
CA GLY A 381 27.61 17.85 14.90
C GLY A 381 26.67 18.17 16.06
N ALA A 382 27.18 18.18 17.30
CA ALA A 382 26.36 18.48 18.47
C ALA A 382 25.86 19.93 18.43
N LEU A 383 24.57 20.12 18.69
CA LEU A 383 23.93 21.42 18.72
C LEU A 383 24.41 22.24 19.92
N ALA A 384 24.78 23.49 19.69
CA ALA A 384 24.98 24.47 20.75
C ALA A 384 23.63 24.83 21.38
N ILE A 385 23.47 24.62 22.69
CA ILE A 385 22.23 24.90 23.42
C ILE A 385 22.58 25.70 24.67
N ASN A 386 21.79 26.74 24.94
CA ASN A 386 21.90 27.60 26.12
C ASN A 386 23.32 28.12 26.36
N THR A 387 23.98 28.58 25.30
CA THR A 387 25.39 28.96 25.33
C THR A 387 25.67 30.08 24.32
N THR A 388 26.92 30.50 24.24
CA THR A 388 27.44 31.39 23.19
C THR A 388 28.24 30.56 22.20
N THR A 389 27.96 30.72 20.91
CA THR A 389 28.67 30.03 19.82
C THR A 389 30.13 30.50 19.72
N PRO A 390 31.03 29.75 19.07
CA PRO A 390 32.45 30.11 18.96
C PRO A 390 32.71 31.48 18.29
N ASP A 391 31.77 31.94 17.47
CA ASP A 391 31.78 33.25 16.80
C ASP A 391 30.99 34.34 17.56
N GLY A 392 30.57 34.08 18.80
CA GLY A 392 30.09 35.09 19.74
C GLY A 392 28.58 35.32 19.79
N TYR A 393 27.76 34.49 19.13
CA TYR A 393 26.30 34.64 19.12
C TYR A 393 25.62 33.79 20.20
N ARG A 394 24.60 34.34 20.86
CA ARG A 394 23.88 33.63 21.91
C ARG A 394 22.76 32.75 21.33
N VAL A 395 22.68 31.50 21.80
CA VAL A 395 21.60 30.56 21.46
C VAL A 395 20.81 30.19 22.72
N ASN A 396 19.49 30.06 22.60
CA ASN A 396 18.59 29.78 23.73
C ASN A 396 18.59 28.29 24.14
N TYR A 397 17.70 27.90 25.06
CA TYR A 397 17.59 26.52 25.55
C TYR A 397 17.09 25.51 24.51
N ASN A 398 16.59 25.97 23.35
CA ASN A 398 16.28 25.14 22.18
C ASN A 398 17.41 25.15 21.13
N GLY A 399 18.52 25.86 21.40
CA GLY A 399 19.63 26.06 20.45
C GLY A 399 19.34 27.09 19.36
N GLU A 400 18.26 27.85 19.49
CA GLU A 400 17.87 28.89 18.52
C GLU A 400 18.66 30.17 18.79
N TRP A 401 19.24 30.76 17.75
CA TRP A 401 19.88 32.07 17.84
C TRP A 401 18.87 33.13 18.28
N VAL A 402 19.25 33.88 19.31
CA VAL A 402 18.54 35.06 19.79
C VAL A 402 19.36 36.28 19.40
N GLY A 403 18.90 36.94 18.34
CA GLY A 403 19.48 38.15 17.76
C GLY A 403 18.51 39.31 17.78
#